data_AF-A0A1V1NVT4-F1
#
_entry.id   AF-A0A1V1NVT4-F1
#
_cell.length_a   1.000
_cell.length_b   1.000
_cell.length_c   1.000
_cell.angle_alpha   90.00
_cell.angle_beta   90.00
_cell.angle_gamma   90.00
#
_symmetry.space_group_name_H-M   'P 1'
#
loop_
_entity.id
_entity.type
_entity.pdbx_description
1 polymer ?
#
loop_
_entity_poly.entity_id
_entity_poly.type
_entity_poly.pdbx_seq_one_letter_code
_entity_poly.pdbx_strand_id
1 'polypeptide(L)'
;METTYIDDAIGFYDGTAYSNLTVVPGKMGMAKLFDGQTNYIQENNHTDLDFGTDNFSVSFWMKAETPSGWSAIMSKANNWIESKDVCGWLFGNRDSGSDTLEFRINSCGQDKEHRITHAENVFNWVQSL
;
A
#
# COMPACT_ATOMS: atom_id res chain seq x y z
N MET A 1 -8.61 22.84 5.59
CA MET A 1 -7.97 22.19 4.43
C MET A 1 -9.09 21.57 3.63
N GLU A 2 -9.08 21.71 2.31
CA GLU A 2 -10.13 21.19 1.45
C GLU A 2 -9.94 19.68 1.28
N THR A 3 -10.95 18.89 1.65
CA THR A 3 -10.94 17.44 1.46
C THR A 3 -11.11 17.15 -0.02
N THR A 4 -10.12 16.51 -0.64
CA THR A 4 -10.23 16.08 -2.04
C THR A 4 -10.69 14.62 -2.08
N TYR A 5 -11.88 14.39 -2.63
CA TYR A 5 -12.37 13.04 -2.92
C TYR A 5 -11.63 12.46 -4.14
N ILE A 6 -11.33 11.17 -4.06
CA ILE A 6 -10.71 10.37 -5.11
C ILE A 6 -11.73 9.31 -5.50
N ASP A 7 -12.40 9.56 -6.63
CA ASP A 7 -13.44 8.67 -7.13
C ASP A 7 -12.89 7.27 -7.38
N ASP A 8 -13.64 6.27 -6.92
CA ASP A 8 -13.38 4.87 -7.25
C ASP A 8 -14.09 4.48 -8.57
N ALA A 9 -13.74 3.31 -9.12
CA ALA A 9 -14.26 2.88 -10.42
C ALA A 9 -15.71 2.37 -10.40
N ILE A 10 -16.21 1.97 -9.23
CA ILE A 10 -17.57 1.44 -9.02
C ILE A 10 -18.49 2.42 -8.27
N GLY A 11 -17.94 3.50 -7.70
CA GLY A 11 -18.66 4.62 -7.10
C GLY A 11 -19.26 4.33 -5.71
N PHE A 12 -18.67 3.42 -4.96
CA PHE A 12 -19.12 3.01 -3.62
C PHE A 12 -18.06 3.18 -2.52
N TYR A 13 -16.79 3.20 -2.90
CA TYR A 13 -15.61 3.15 -2.02
C TYR A 13 -14.62 4.27 -2.38
N ASP A 14 -15.15 5.50 -2.55
CA ASP A 14 -14.34 6.67 -2.84
C ASP A 14 -13.28 6.90 -1.75
N GLY A 15 -12.05 7.14 -2.19
CA GLY A 15 -10.96 7.50 -1.30
C GLY A 15 -11.04 8.97 -0.90
N THR A 16 -10.49 9.28 0.27
CA THR A 16 -10.20 10.65 0.68
C THR A 16 -8.70 10.88 0.61
N ALA A 17 -8.26 11.90 -0.12
CA ALA A 17 -6.87 12.33 -0.11
C ALA A 17 -6.58 13.19 1.12
N TYR A 18 -5.52 12.83 1.84
CA TYR A 18 -5.01 13.60 2.96
C TYR A 18 -3.74 14.34 2.52
N SER A 19 -3.72 15.65 2.79
CA SER A 19 -2.75 16.61 2.22
C SER A 19 -2.88 16.77 0.69
N ASN A 20 -2.07 17.66 0.10
CA ASN A 20 -2.16 18.00 -1.32
C ASN A 20 -1.38 16.99 -2.17
N LEU A 21 -2.08 16.00 -2.73
CA LEU A 21 -1.50 15.06 -3.69
C LEU A 21 -1.21 15.74 -5.04
N THR A 22 0.03 15.62 -5.50
CA THR A 22 0.39 16.02 -6.86
C THR A 22 -0.02 14.94 -7.86
N VAL A 23 -0.59 15.35 -8.99
CA VAL A 23 -0.93 14.44 -10.10
C VAL A 23 0.15 14.54 -11.17
N VAL A 24 0.71 13.41 -11.56
CA VAL A 24 1.80 13.30 -12.54
C VAL A 24 1.45 12.30 -13.64
N PRO A 25 2.10 12.33 -14.82
CA PRO A 25 1.96 11.24 -15.78
C PRO A 25 2.37 9.89 -15.18
N GLY A 26 1.54 8.88 -15.37
CA GLY A 26 1.74 7.51 -14.87
C GLY A 26 1.83 6.49 -16.00
N LYS A 27 1.97 5.20 -15.63
CA LYS A 27 2.03 4.10 -16.61
C LYS A 27 0.76 4.02 -17.47
N MET A 28 -0.40 4.27 -16.85
CA MET A 28 -1.71 4.27 -17.50
C MET A 28 -2.36 5.65 -17.31
N GLY A 29 -1.95 6.63 -18.10
CA GLY A 29 -2.48 8.00 -18.03
C GLY A 29 -1.84 8.80 -16.89
N MET A 30 -2.55 8.97 -15.77
CA MET A 30 -2.10 9.77 -14.63
C MET A 30 -1.86 8.90 -13.39
N ALA A 31 -0.97 9.35 -12.51
CA ALA A 31 -0.67 8.76 -11.21
C ALA A 31 -0.68 9.83 -10.11
N LYS A 32 -0.83 9.39 -8.86
CA LYS A 32 -0.68 10.22 -7.66
C LYS A 32 0.75 10.08 -7.17
N LEU A 33 1.41 11.22 -6.94
CA LEU A 33 2.74 11.27 -6.34
C LEU A 33 2.59 11.45 -4.82
N PHE A 34 3.19 10.54 -4.07
CA PHE A 34 3.23 10.56 -2.60
C PHE A 34 4.60 11.06 -2.14
N ASP A 35 4.62 11.94 -1.15
CA ASP A 35 5.83 12.55 -0.59
C ASP A 35 6.60 11.64 0.40
N GLY A 36 6.03 10.47 0.72
CA GLY A 36 6.59 9.52 1.69
C GLY A 36 6.48 9.96 3.15
N GLN A 37 5.74 11.03 3.46
CA GLN A 37 5.66 11.61 4.81
C GLN A 37 4.23 11.92 5.25
N THR A 38 3.49 12.70 4.46
CA THR A 38 2.18 13.25 4.86
C THR A 38 1.06 12.87 3.93
N ASN A 39 1.39 12.48 2.70
CA ASN A 39 0.42 12.21 1.65
C ASN A 39 -0.05 10.77 1.71
N TYR A 40 -1.36 10.56 1.76
CA TYR A 40 -1.98 9.25 1.59
C TYR A 40 -3.41 9.40 1.07
N ILE A 41 -3.95 8.32 0.52
CA ILE A 41 -5.37 8.17 0.21
C ILE A 41 -5.91 7.12 1.17
N GLN A 42 -7.04 7.42 1.78
CA GLN A 42 -7.71 6.50 2.69
C GLN A 42 -9.19 6.41 2.35
N GLU A 43 -9.67 5.19 2.19
CA GLU A 43 -11.09 4.85 2.26
C GLU A 43 -11.42 4.48 3.72
N ASN A 44 -12.67 4.63 4.14
CA ASN A 44 -13.08 4.25 5.49
C ASN A 44 -13.02 2.73 5.66
N ASN A 45 -13.17 2.21 6.88
CA ASN A 45 -13.22 0.77 7.02
C ASN A 45 -14.54 0.22 6.44
N HIS A 46 -14.46 -0.59 5.38
CA HIS A 46 -15.60 -1.30 4.81
C HIS A 46 -15.40 -2.82 4.77
N THR A 47 -16.47 -3.58 5.06
CA THR A 47 -16.42 -5.06 5.15
C THR A 47 -16.20 -5.74 3.80
N ASP A 48 -16.53 -5.08 2.69
CA ASP A 48 -16.32 -5.63 1.34
C ASP A 48 -14.83 -5.81 0.99
N LEU A 49 -13.94 -5.12 1.71
CA LEU A 49 -12.49 -5.27 1.59
C LEU A 49 -11.91 -6.22 2.65
N ASP A 50 -12.76 -6.82 3.49
CA ASP A 50 -12.42 -7.89 4.42
C ASP A 50 -12.56 -9.24 3.72
N PHE A 51 -11.58 -9.60 2.89
CA PHE A 51 -11.62 -10.82 2.06
C PHE A 51 -11.69 -12.14 2.86
N GLY A 52 -11.52 -12.10 4.17
CA GLY A 52 -11.66 -13.26 5.04
C GLY A 52 -10.78 -14.44 4.62
N THR A 53 -11.42 -15.57 4.31
CA THR A 53 -10.76 -16.78 3.80
C THR A 53 -10.92 -16.97 2.30
N ASP A 54 -11.65 -16.08 1.64
CA ASP A 54 -11.92 -16.19 0.21
C ASP A 54 -10.69 -15.81 -0.61
N ASN A 55 -10.65 -16.30 -1.85
CA ASN A 55 -9.58 -15.95 -2.77
C ASN A 55 -9.78 -14.53 -3.30
N PHE A 56 -8.71 -13.75 -3.33
CA PHE A 56 -8.71 -12.41 -3.90
C PHE A 56 -7.43 -12.16 -4.69
N SER A 57 -7.41 -11.06 -5.44
CA SER A 57 -6.24 -10.59 -6.17
C SER A 57 -6.17 -9.07 -6.10
N VAL A 58 -4.96 -8.54 -5.97
CA VAL A 58 -4.68 -7.10 -5.98
C VAL A 58 -3.64 -6.84 -7.06
N SER A 59 -3.87 -5.83 -7.90
CA SER A 59 -2.95 -5.43 -8.96
C SER A 59 -2.85 -3.91 -9.04
N PHE A 60 -1.64 -3.38 -9.14
CA PHE A 60 -1.40 -1.95 -9.24
C PHE A 60 -0.08 -1.66 -9.96
N TRP A 61 0.07 -0.42 -10.44
CA TRP A 61 1.34 0.10 -10.94
C TRP A 61 1.96 0.99 -9.87
N MET A 62 3.26 0.81 -9.60
CA MET A 62 4.02 1.67 -8.70
C MET A 62 5.39 2.01 -9.29
N LYS A 63 5.91 3.16 -8.88
CA LYS A 63 7.31 3.55 -9.02
C LYS A 63 7.71 4.25 -7.74
N ALA A 64 8.74 3.74 -7.07
CA ALA A 64 9.24 4.28 -5.82
C ALA A 64 10.75 4.03 -5.72
N GLU A 65 11.49 4.96 -5.13
CA GLU A 65 12.89 4.76 -4.77
C GLU A 65 13.01 3.81 -3.57
N THR A 66 14.19 3.24 -3.34
CA THR A 66 14.46 2.44 -2.15
C THR A 66 14.22 3.30 -0.90
N PRO A 67 13.25 2.93 -0.05
CA PRO A 67 12.90 3.74 1.10
C PRO A 67 14.00 3.67 2.18
N SER A 68 14.26 4.81 2.82
CA SER A 68 15.24 4.92 3.91
C SER A 68 14.78 4.22 5.21
N GLY A 69 13.47 3.99 5.35
CA GLY A 69 12.85 3.27 6.46
C GLY A 69 11.86 2.22 5.98
N TRP A 70 11.20 1.55 6.92
CA TRP A 70 10.02 0.75 6.58
C TRP A 70 8.88 1.66 6.12
N SER A 71 8.13 1.25 5.11
CA SER A 71 7.06 2.03 4.49
C SER A 71 5.95 1.11 3.97
N ALA A 72 4.71 1.41 4.38
CA ALA A 72 3.52 0.83 3.78
C ALA A 72 3.20 1.53 2.46
N ILE A 73 2.90 0.75 1.41
CA ILE A 73 2.45 1.24 0.11
C ILE A 73 0.92 1.20 0.03
N MET A 74 0.33 0.11 0.50
CA MET A 74 -1.11 -0.11 0.54
C MET A 74 -1.44 -1.00 1.73
N SER A 75 -2.49 -0.68 2.47
CA SER A 75 -2.85 -1.43 3.68
C SER A 75 -4.36 -1.51 3.84
N LYS A 76 -4.85 -2.70 4.19
CA LYS A 76 -6.14 -2.93 4.84
C LYS A 76 -5.91 -3.60 6.19
N ALA A 77 -4.89 -3.13 6.90
CA ALA A 77 -4.54 -3.60 8.23
C ALA A 77 -5.04 -2.62 9.31
N ASN A 78 -5.15 -3.10 10.55
CA ASN A 78 -5.58 -2.30 11.69
C ASN A 78 -4.55 -1.24 12.14
N ASN A 79 -3.34 -1.23 11.56
CA ASN A 79 -2.32 -0.22 11.76
C ASN A 79 -1.33 -0.21 10.57
N TRP A 80 -0.54 0.85 10.46
CA TRP A 80 0.40 1.11 9.36
C TRP A 80 1.84 0.96 9.86
N ILE A 81 2.10 -0.04 10.70
CA ILE A 81 3.41 -0.27 11.33
C ILE A 81 3.88 -1.69 11.05
N GLU A 82 5.19 -1.88 11.14
CA GLU A 82 5.78 -3.19 11.19
C GLU A 82 5.65 -3.79 12.60
N SER A 83 4.63 -4.61 12.81
CA SER A 83 4.50 -5.41 14.03
C SER A 83 3.70 -6.68 13.78
N LYS A 84 4.09 -7.76 14.47
CA LYS A 84 3.35 -9.04 14.50
C LYS A 84 1.93 -8.93 15.07
N ASP A 85 1.62 -7.82 15.74
CA ASP A 85 0.30 -7.56 16.29
C ASP A 85 -0.62 -6.82 15.31
N VAL A 86 -0.10 -6.43 14.13
CA VAL A 86 -0.88 -5.79 13.07
C VAL A 86 -1.64 -6.84 12.29
N CYS A 87 -2.97 -6.70 12.26
CA CYS A 87 -3.92 -7.60 11.66
C CYS A 87 -4.40 -7.12 10.30
N GLY A 88 -4.57 -8.02 9.35
CA GLY A 88 -5.05 -7.71 8.00
C GLY A 88 -3.99 -8.00 6.94
N TRP A 89 -3.97 -7.20 5.88
CA TRP A 89 -3.00 -7.36 4.79
C TRP A 89 -2.40 -6.01 4.37
N LEU A 90 -1.15 -6.05 3.90
CA LEU A 90 -0.47 -4.87 3.36
C LEU A 90 0.58 -5.22 2.31
N PHE A 91 0.87 -4.25 1.46
CA PHE A 91 2.07 -4.18 0.64
C PHE A 91 3.03 -3.14 1.24
N GLY A 92 4.31 -3.49 1.36
CA GLY A 92 5.36 -2.60 1.87
C GLY A 92 6.75 -3.12 1.56
N ASN A 93 7.80 -2.35 1.83
CA ASN A 93 9.16 -2.90 1.78
C ASN A 93 9.43 -3.83 2.97
N ARG A 94 10.38 -4.74 2.79
CA ARG A 94 10.78 -5.69 3.84
C ARG A 94 11.31 -4.99 5.10
N ASP A 95 12.29 -4.11 4.92
CA ASP A 95 13.03 -3.44 5.99
C ASP A 95 13.62 -2.13 5.48
N SER A 96 14.14 -1.29 6.39
CA SER A 96 14.92 -0.09 6.05
C SER A 96 16.03 -0.40 5.05
N GLY A 97 16.07 0.34 3.94
CA GLY A 97 17.07 0.18 2.89
C GLY A 97 16.90 -1.05 2.00
N SER A 98 15.85 -1.85 2.19
CA SER A 98 15.55 -3.00 1.33
C SER A 98 14.86 -2.56 0.04
N ASP A 99 15.28 -3.16 -1.07
CA ASP A 99 14.62 -3.05 -2.38
C ASP A 99 13.61 -4.19 -2.66
N THR A 100 13.29 -4.97 -1.64
CA THR A 100 12.31 -6.05 -1.68
C THR A 100 10.91 -5.52 -1.37
N LEU A 101 9.96 -5.75 -2.27
CA LEU A 101 8.53 -5.56 -2.00
C LEU A 101 7.98 -6.82 -1.34
N GLU A 102 7.18 -6.65 -0.28
CA GLU A 102 6.51 -7.73 0.40
C GLU A 102 4.99 -7.55 0.35
N PHE A 103 4.31 -8.68 0.24
CA PHE A 103 2.90 -8.80 0.56
C PHE A 103 2.77 -9.62 1.84
N ARG A 104 2.22 -8.98 2.88
CA ARG A 104 2.07 -9.54 4.23
C ARG A 104 0.59 -9.77 4.50
N ILE A 105 0.25 -10.96 5.00
CA ILE A 105 -1.08 -11.26 5.56
C ILE A 105 -0.90 -11.77 6.99
N ASN A 106 -1.64 -11.18 7.94
CA ASN A 106 -1.72 -11.61 9.32
C ASN A 106 -3.18 -11.78 9.76
N SER A 107 -3.52 -12.98 10.21
CA SER A 107 -4.87 -13.39 10.61
C SER A 107 -5.25 -13.01 12.05
N CYS A 108 -4.35 -12.38 12.82
CA CYS A 108 -4.48 -12.16 14.27
C CYS A 108 -4.49 -13.46 15.11
N GLY A 109 -4.09 -14.59 14.54
CA GLY A 109 -4.05 -15.88 15.24
C GLY A 109 -2.99 -15.96 16.35
N GLN A 110 -3.02 -17.05 17.11
CA GLN A 110 -2.02 -17.33 18.15
C GLN A 110 -0.60 -17.44 17.57
N ASP A 111 -0.49 -17.92 16.33
CA ASP A 111 0.75 -17.98 15.55
C ASP A 111 0.83 -16.78 14.61
N LYS A 112 1.21 -15.62 15.17
CA LYS A 112 1.34 -14.30 14.53
C LYS A 112 2.44 -14.24 13.45
N GLU A 113 2.63 -15.31 12.70
CA GLU A 113 3.54 -15.36 11.58
C GLU A 113 2.88 -14.69 10.38
N HIS A 114 3.57 -13.69 9.84
CA HIS A 114 3.17 -13.08 8.59
C HIS A 114 3.35 -14.13 7.50
N ARG A 115 2.31 -14.43 6.73
CA ARG A 115 2.54 -15.07 5.43
C ARG A 115 3.11 -13.98 4.53
N ILE A 116 4.40 -14.10 4.24
CA ILE A 116 5.16 -13.15 3.43
C ILE A 116 5.46 -13.81 2.10
N THR A 117 4.99 -13.20 1.02
CA THR A 117 5.58 -13.40 -0.30
C THR A 117 6.28 -12.11 -0.69
N HIS A 118 7.36 -12.23 -1.45
CA HIS A 118 8.22 -11.10 -1.77
C HIS A 118 8.62 -11.09 -3.24
N ALA A 119 8.92 -9.90 -3.73
CA ALA A 119 9.51 -9.63 -5.03
C ALA A 119 10.77 -8.79 -4.83
N GLU A 120 11.91 -9.33 -5.27
CA GLU A 120 13.22 -8.68 -5.10
C GLU A 120 13.46 -7.57 -6.12
N ASN A 121 14.28 -6.58 -5.74
CA ASN A 121 14.72 -5.48 -6.61
C ASN A 121 13.58 -4.59 -7.17
N VAL A 122 12.41 -4.54 -6.53
CA VAL A 122 11.27 -3.73 -6.99
C VAL A 122 11.50 -2.23 -6.84
N PHE A 123 12.24 -1.81 -5.81
CA PHE A 123 12.56 -0.40 -5.59
C PHE A 123 13.86 0.05 -6.27
N ASN A 124 14.62 -0.89 -6.84
CA ASN A 124 15.88 -0.61 -7.50
C ASN A 124 15.65 -0.34 -8.99
N TRP A 125 15.44 0.93 -9.35
CA TRP A 125 15.19 1.35 -10.73
C TRP A 125 16.47 1.63 -11.53
N VAL A 126 17.66 1.34 -10.99
CA VAL A 126 18.93 1.50 -11.70
C VAL A 126 19.18 0.29 -12.62
N GLN A 127 18.37 0.15 -13.67
CA GLN A 127 18.69 -0.51 -14.96
C GLN A 127 17.43 -0.61 -15.84
N SER A 128 17.16 0.44 -16.61
CA SER A 128 16.58 0.28 -17.95
C SER A 128 17.04 1.46 -18.81
N LEU A 129 18.26 1.30 -19.35
CA LEU A 129 18.70 1.97 -20.58
C LEU A 129 18.41 1.05 -21.76
#